data_AF-A0A0W1AF46-F1
#
_entry.id   AF-A0A0W1AF46-F1
#
_cell.length_a   1.000
_cell.length_b   1.000
_cell.length_c   1.000
_cell.angle_alpha   90.00
_cell.angle_beta   90.00
_cell.angle_gamma   90.00
#
_symmetry.space_group_name_H-M   'P 1'
#
loop_
_entity.id
_entity.type
_entity.pdbx_description
1 polymer ?
#
loop_
_entity_poly.entity_id
_entity_poly.type
_entity_poly.pdbx_seq_one_letter_code
_entity_poly.pdbx_strand_id
1 'polypeptide(L)'
;MKKILVMLMVLLAGSVNALPYCSGIHTWHNVYAKNGQWKLTLQAINQEASFADSTCNSVKGALLDSESPFVYGFGFSQDADFDIAYTLTAVQQGPAFESRVCVFVISAKGPAQPDITALSYHGAECEWKKIPGVGEDFFVG
;
A
#
# COMPACT_ATOMS: atom_id res chain seq x y z
N MET A 1 34.31 48.09 16.02
CA MET A 1 34.21 46.78 16.69
C MET A 1 32.92 46.10 16.26
N LYS A 2 33.07 44.87 15.74
CA LYS A 2 32.09 43.79 15.42
C LYS A 2 30.63 44.14 15.04
N LYS A 3 30.31 43.99 13.76
CA LYS A 3 28.95 43.74 13.26
C LYS A 3 28.57 42.28 13.60
N ILE A 4 27.52 42.08 14.39
CA ILE A 4 26.99 40.75 14.72
C ILE A 4 26.00 40.38 13.61
N LEU A 5 26.39 39.44 12.76
CA LEU A 5 25.54 38.81 11.76
C LEU A 5 24.76 37.68 12.46
N VAL A 6 23.47 37.89 12.73
CA VAL A 6 22.59 36.86 13.26
C VAL A 6 22.11 36.01 12.07
N MET A 7 22.64 34.80 11.97
CA MET A 7 22.24 33.81 10.96
C MET A 7 20.98 33.09 11.47
N LEU A 8 19.83 33.39 10.87
CA LEU A 8 18.57 32.76 11.19
C LEU A 8 18.55 31.35 10.55
N MET A 9 18.80 30.33 11.38
CA MET A 9 18.73 28.92 10.97
C MET A 9 17.25 28.55 10.87
N VAL A 10 16.69 28.59 9.66
CA VAL A 10 15.33 28.12 9.40
C VAL A 10 15.36 26.60 9.49
N LEU A 11 14.90 26.06 10.62
CA LEU A 11 14.55 24.66 10.77
C LEU A 11 13.36 24.37 9.85
N LEU A 12 13.64 23.89 8.65
CA LEU A 12 12.68 23.15 7.82
C LEU A 12 12.39 21.83 8.55
N ALA A 13 11.52 21.87 9.55
CA ALA A 13 10.86 20.69 10.06
C ALA A 13 9.97 20.18 8.92
N GLY A 14 10.52 19.28 8.10
CA GLY A 14 9.71 18.49 7.18
C GLY A 14 8.66 17.77 8.02
N SER A 15 7.39 18.04 7.73
CA SER A 15 6.25 17.37 8.35
C SER A 15 6.33 15.88 7.98
N VAL A 16 6.89 15.08 8.88
CA VAL A 16 6.79 13.62 8.83
C VAL A 16 5.33 13.32 9.17
N ASN A 17 4.49 13.09 8.16
CA ASN A 17 3.12 12.65 8.40
C ASN A 17 3.21 11.27 9.05
N ALA A 18 3.05 11.21 10.37
CA ALA A 18 2.92 9.95 11.08
C ALA A 18 1.65 9.26 10.58
N LEU A 19 1.78 8.01 10.15
CA LEU A 19 0.63 7.19 9.77
C LEU A 19 -0.30 6.99 10.98
N PRO A 20 -1.62 6.87 10.76
CA PRO A 20 -2.57 6.71 11.85
C PRO A 20 -2.28 5.43 12.64
N TYR A 21 -2.30 5.53 13.96
CA TYR A 21 -2.21 4.36 14.84
C TYR A 21 -3.59 3.68 14.91
N CYS A 22 -3.71 2.51 14.30
CA CYS A 22 -4.88 1.64 14.39
C CYS A 22 -4.50 0.38 15.17
N SER A 23 -5.27 0.04 16.20
CA SER A 23 -5.01 -1.15 17.01
C SER A 23 -5.01 -2.42 16.16
N GLY A 24 -3.94 -3.21 16.23
CA GLY A 24 -3.80 -4.47 15.48
C GLY A 24 -3.33 -4.32 14.03
N ILE A 25 -3.09 -3.09 13.54
CA ILE A 25 -2.46 -2.84 12.24
C ILE A 25 -0.95 -2.69 12.43
N HIS A 26 -0.18 -3.44 11.63
CA HIS A 26 1.28 -3.54 11.80
C HIS A 26 2.07 -2.83 10.71
N THR A 27 1.50 -2.69 9.50
CA THR A 27 2.16 -2.08 8.35
C THR A 27 1.14 -1.36 7.47
N TRP A 28 1.60 -0.38 6.70
CA TRP A 28 0.75 0.43 5.83
C TRP A 28 1.29 0.41 4.39
N HIS A 29 0.38 0.36 3.44
CA HIS A 29 0.71 0.25 2.03
C HIS A 29 -0.07 1.28 1.21
N ASN A 30 0.49 1.63 0.05
CA ASN A 30 -0.16 2.53 -0.90
C ASN A 30 -0.38 1.82 -2.23
N VAL A 31 -1.50 2.11 -2.89
CA VAL A 31 -1.79 1.66 -4.25
C VAL A 31 -2.02 2.88 -5.13
N TYR A 32 -1.24 3.02 -6.19
CA TYR A 32 -1.28 4.13 -7.14
C TYR A 32 -1.80 3.63 -8.50
N ALA A 33 -2.78 4.34 -9.07
CA ALA A 33 -3.17 4.13 -10.46
C ALA A 33 -2.38 5.10 -11.36
N LYS A 34 -1.67 4.54 -12.35
CA LYS A 34 -0.99 5.32 -13.39
C LYS A 34 -2.00 5.99 -14.33
N ASN A 35 -3.14 5.34 -14.56
CA ASN A 35 -4.22 5.83 -15.41
C ASN A 35 -5.56 5.15 -15.08
N GLY A 36 -6.65 5.79 -15.49
CA GLY A 36 -8.01 5.25 -15.44
C GLY A 36 -8.50 4.93 -14.03
N GLN A 37 -9.65 4.24 -13.95
CA GLN A 37 -10.26 3.83 -12.69
C GLN A 37 -10.16 2.32 -12.51
N TRP A 38 -9.75 1.90 -11.32
CA TRP A 38 -9.52 0.50 -10.97
C TRP A 38 -10.40 0.11 -9.79
N LYS A 39 -10.97 -1.08 -9.84
CA LYS A 39 -11.59 -1.72 -8.68
C LYS A 39 -10.55 -2.56 -7.95
N LEU A 40 -10.25 -2.17 -6.71
CA LEU A 40 -9.33 -2.90 -5.84
C LEU A 40 -10.08 -3.91 -4.99
N THR A 41 -9.42 -5.02 -4.66
CA THR A 41 -9.91 -6.03 -3.71
C THR A 41 -8.74 -6.61 -2.93
N LEU A 42 -8.90 -6.67 -1.60
CA LEU A 42 -7.97 -7.26 -0.65
C LEU A 42 -8.58 -8.56 -0.12
N GLN A 43 -7.81 -9.65 -0.13
CA GLN A 43 -8.31 -10.96 0.27
C GLN A 43 -7.21 -11.79 0.95
N ALA A 44 -7.48 -12.24 2.17
CA ALA A 44 -6.59 -13.16 2.89
C ALA A 44 -6.58 -14.57 2.24
N ILE A 45 -5.44 -15.26 2.29
CA ILE A 45 -5.27 -16.63 1.75
C ILE A 45 -5.19 -17.68 2.86
N ASN A 46 -4.24 -17.57 3.81
CA ASN A 46 -3.87 -18.64 4.74
C ASN A 46 -4.12 -18.33 6.23
N GLN A 47 -4.18 -17.05 6.63
CA GLN A 47 -4.40 -16.63 8.02
C GLN A 47 -5.45 -15.52 8.14
N GLU A 48 -5.92 -15.27 9.37
CA GLU A 48 -6.79 -14.14 9.69
C GLU A 48 -6.04 -12.81 9.55
N ALA A 49 -6.09 -12.27 8.33
CA ALA A 49 -5.67 -10.90 8.06
C ALA A 49 -6.81 -9.92 8.32
N SER A 50 -6.45 -8.76 8.87
CA SER A 50 -7.32 -7.59 8.92
C SER A 50 -6.76 -6.50 8.02
N PHE A 51 -7.66 -5.73 7.44
CA PHE A 51 -7.31 -4.59 6.59
C PHE A 51 -8.10 -3.39 7.07
N ALA A 52 -7.44 -2.24 7.18
CA ALA A 52 -8.07 -1.00 7.63
C ALA A 52 -7.74 0.18 6.72
N ASP A 53 -8.65 1.13 6.61
CA ASP A 53 -8.35 2.45 6.03
C ASP A 53 -7.65 3.37 7.05
N SER A 54 -7.26 4.56 6.59
CA SER A 54 -6.61 5.58 7.44
C SER A 54 -7.45 6.09 8.63
N THR A 55 -8.75 5.76 8.66
CA THR A 55 -9.66 6.08 9.76
C THR A 55 -9.92 4.87 10.68
N CYS A 56 -9.13 3.80 10.52
CA CYS A 56 -9.22 2.54 11.26
C CYS A 56 -10.50 1.73 11.01
N ASN A 57 -11.21 1.99 9.91
CA ASN A 57 -12.37 1.18 9.52
C ASN A 57 -11.94 0.00 8.67
N SER A 58 -12.63 -1.14 8.83
CA SER A 58 -12.32 -2.32 8.03
C SER A 58 -12.58 -2.07 6.54
N VAL A 59 -11.62 -2.45 5.69
CA VAL A 59 -11.70 -2.28 4.25
C VAL A 59 -11.39 -3.59 3.54
N LYS A 60 -12.07 -3.91 2.43
CA LYS A 60 -11.76 -5.09 1.60
C LYS A 60 -11.47 -4.74 0.15
N GLY A 61 -11.44 -3.46 -0.16
CA GLY A 61 -11.32 -2.95 -1.52
C GLY A 61 -11.84 -1.52 -1.60
N ALA A 62 -11.59 -0.88 -2.74
CA ALA A 62 -11.99 0.48 -3.02
C ALA A 62 -12.09 0.68 -4.54
N LEU A 63 -12.70 1.78 -4.95
CA LEU A 63 -12.44 2.34 -6.28
C LEU A 63 -11.21 3.24 -6.16
N LEU A 64 -10.28 3.09 -7.09
CA LEU A 64 -9.05 3.86 -7.18
C LEU A 64 -9.03 4.61 -8.50
N ASP A 65 -8.76 5.90 -8.44
CA ASP A 65 -8.44 6.74 -9.59
C ASP A 65 -6.97 7.18 -9.54
N SER A 66 -6.56 8.02 -10.51
CA SER A 66 -5.20 8.52 -10.62
C SER A 66 -4.93 9.80 -9.80
N GLU A 67 -5.92 10.33 -9.08
CA GLU A 67 -5.77 11.59 -8.33
C GLU A 67 -5.09 11.38 -6.98
N SER A 68 -5.42 10.27 -6.30
CA SER A 68 -4.88 9.97 -4.97
C SER A 68 -4.64 8.47 -4.77
N PRO A 69 -3.59 8.09 -4.00
CA PRO A 69 -3.36 6.69 -3.70
C PRO A 69 -4.43 6.15 -2.77
N PHE A 70 -4.79 4.88 -2.97
CA PHE A 70 -5.52 4.12 -1.97
C PHE A 70 -4.54 3.64 -0.90
N VAL A 71 -4.76 4.06 0.35
CA VAL A 71 -3.94 3.70 1.50
C VAL A 71 -4.67 2.66 2.33
N TYR A 72 -4.01 1.54 2.63
CA TYR A 72 -4.56 0.53 3.54
C TYR A 72 -3.51 0.02 4.53
N GLY A 73 -3.96 -0.23 5.74
CA GLY A 73 -3.22 -0.91 6.79
C GLY A 73 -3.46 -2.41 6.73
N PHE A 74 -2.42 -3.18 7.01
CA PHE A 74 -2.47 -4.63 7.14
C PHE A 74 -2.20 -5.05 8.58
N GLY A 75 -3.07 -5.90 9.11
CA GLY A 75 -3.00 -6.44 10.46
C GLY A 75 -3.09 -7.96 10.45
N PHE A 76 -2.52 -8.57 11.48
CA PHE A 76 -2.50 -10.01 11.72
C PHE A 76 -2.32 -10.26 13.23
N SER A 77 -2.61 -11.46 13.72
CA SER A 77 -2.47 -11.79 15.14
C SER A 77 -1.01 -11.72 15.61
N GLN A 78 -0.76 -11.40 16.88
CA GLN A 78 0.62 -11.35 17.40
C GLN A 78 1.32 -12.71 17.41
N ASP A 79 0.54 -13.79 17.35
CA ASP A 79 1.04 -15.17 17.31
C ASP A 79 1.31 -15.65 15.88
N ALA A 80 1.09 -14.81 14.85
CA ALA A 80 1.43 -15.18 13.49
C ALA A 80 2.96 -15.28 13.36
N ASP A 81 3.44 -16.47 13.06
CA ASP A 81 4.81 -16.85 12.72
C ASP A 81 5.30 -16.26 11.38
N PHE A 82 4.76 -15.11 10.98
CA PHE A 82 4.93 -14.47 9.69
C PHE A 82 4.46 -15.33 8.49
N ASP A 83 3.68 -16.39 8.72
CA ASP A 83 2.95 -17.13 7.68
C ASP A 83 1.77 -16.29 7.18
N ILE A 84 2.09 -15.19 6.53
CA ILE A 84 1.15 -14.21 6.00
C ILE A 84 1.08 -14.41 4.50
N ALA A 85 -0.13 -14.63 3.98
CA ALA A 85 -0.41 -14.56 2.56
C ALA A 85 -1.77 -13.90 2.30
N TYR A 86 -1.78 -12.91 1.40
CA TYR A 86 -2.99 -12.28 0.92
C TYR A 86 -2.82 -11.79 -0.52
N THR A 87 -3.92 -11.40 -1.17
CA THR A 87 -3.88 -10.79 -2.50
C THR A 87 -4.38 -9.36 -2.48
N LEU A 88 -3.72 -8.50 -3.25
CA LEU A 88 -4.28 -7.26 -3.77
C LEU A 88 -4.60 -7.46 -5.25
N THR A 89 -5.86 -7.38 -5.62
CA THR A 89 -6.31 -7.47 -7.02
C THR A 89 -6.84 -6.12 -7.47
N ALA A 90 -6.43 -5.66 -8.63
CA ALA A 90 -6.93 -4.45 -9.27
C ALA A 90 -7.50 -4.79 -10.65
N VAL A 91 -8.73 -4.37 -10.92
CA VAL A 91 -9.40 -4.60 -12.20
C VAL A 91 -9.82 -3.29 -12.82
N GLN A 92 -9.36 -3.00 -14.04
CA GLN A 92 -9.85 -1.92 -14.88
C GLN A 92 -10.71 -2.53 -15.98
N GLN A 93 -12.00 -2.18 -16.01
CA GLN A 93 -12.89 -2.63 -17.08
C GLN A 93 -12.64 -1.84 -18.35
N GLY A 94 -12.35 -2.55 -19.44
CA GLY A 94 -12.30 -1.99 -20.78
C GLY A 94 -13.63 -2.16 -21.52
N PRO A 95 -13.70 -1.68 -22.78
CA PRO A 95 -14.81 -2.00 -23.67
C PRO A 95 -14.84 -3.50 -23.99
N ALA A 96 -16.04 -4.06 -24.18
CA ALA A 96 -16.28 -5.38 -24.77
C ALA A 96 -15.63 -6.60 -24.05
N PHE A 97 -15.94 -6.80 -22.76
CA PHE A 97 -15.51 -7.95 -21.93
C PHE A 97 -14.01 -8.10 -21.68
N GLU A 98 -13.17 -7.21 -22.23
CA GLU A 98 -11.76 -7.16 -21.90
C GLU A 98 -11.54 -6.37 -20.60
N SER A 99 -10.73 -6.92 -19.69
CA SER A 99 -10.32 -6.24 -18.47
C SER A 99 -8.83 -6.37 -18.29
N ARG A 100 -8.19 -5.26 -17.91
CA ARG A 100 -6.81 -5.25 -17.44
C ARG A 100 -6.83 -5.61 -15.97
N VAL A 101 -5.98 -6.55 -15.57
CA VAL A 101 -5.95 -7.03 -14.19
C VAL A 101 -4.51 -7.06 -13.69
N CYS A 102 -4.32 -6.49 -12.51
CA CYS A 102 -3.14 -6.74 -11.68
C CYS A 102 -3.52 -7.63 -10.51
N VAL A 103 -2.77 -8.70 -10.30
CA VAL A 103 -2.85 -9.52 -9.10
C VAL A 103 -1.50 -9.51 -8.41
N PHE A 104 -1.47 -8.99 -7.19
CA PHE A 104 -0.32 -9.08 -6.31
C PHE A 104 -0.58 -10.17 -5.29
N VAL A 105 0.24 -11.22 -5.29
CA VAL A 105 0.27 -12.21 -4.21
C VAL A 105 1.33 -11.76 -3.23
N ILE A 106 0.91 -11.39 -2.03
CA ILE A 106 1.73 -10.74 -1.02
C ILE A 106 1.96 -11.72 0.12
N SER A 107 3.22 -12.01 0.39
CA SER A 107 3.65 -12.83 1.52
C SER A 107 4.89 -12.26 2.20
N ALA A 108 5.35 -12.89 3.27
CA ALA A 108 6.58 -12.51 3.96
C ALA A 108 7.44 -13.75 4.24
N LYS A 109 8.75 -13.64 4.01
CA LYS A 109 9.74 -14.65 4.42
C LYS A 109 10.29 -14.42 5.84
N GLY A 110 9.87 -13.32 6.47
CA GLY A 110 10.27 -12.91 7.81
C GLY A 110 10.00 -11.43 8.06
N PRO A 111 10.39 -10.91 9.24
CA PRO A 111 10.16 -9.52 9.61
C PRO A 111 10.76 -8.56 8.59
N ALA A 112 9.91 -7.67 8.05
CA ALA A 112 10.29 -6.71 7.02
C ALA A 112 10.96 -7.33 5.77
N GLN A 113 10.70 -8.60 5.46
CA GLN A 113 11.17 -9.28 4.25
C GLN A 113 9.98 -9.71 3.39
N PRO A 114 9.36 -8.76 2.65
CA PRO A 114 8.25 -9.08 1.76
C PRO A 114 8.71 -10.01 0.64
N ASP A 115 7.85 -10.94 0.28
CA ASP A 115 7.98 -11.81 -0.89
C ASP A 115 6.70 -11.67 -1.72
N ILE A 116 6.77 -10.83 -2.75
CA ILE A 116 5.59 -10.38 -3.50
C ILE A 116 5.77 -10.75 -4.97
N THR A 117 4.77 -11.43 -5.52
CA THR A 117 4.65 -11.72 -6.95
C THR A 117 3.59 -10.82 -7.57
N ALA A 118 3.94 -10.11 -8.63
CA ALA A 118 3.00 -9.32 -9.43
C ALA A 118 2.66 -10.06 -10.73
N LEU A 119 1.37 -10.17 -11.04
CA LEU A 119 0.86 -10.81 -12.24
C LEU A 119 0.07 -9.80 -13.06
N SER A 120 0.48 -9.66 -14.32
CA SER A 120 -0.12 -8.77 -15.31
C SER A 120 -1.00 -9.53 -16.30
N TYR A 121 -2.23 -9.08 -16.50
CA TYR A 121 -3.16 -9.65 -17.47
C TYR A 121 -3.65 -8.61 -18.47
N HIS A 122 -3.80 -9.03 -19.73
CA HIS A 122 -4.31 -8.21 -20.84
C HIS A 122 -3.63 -6.83 -20.98
N GLY A 123 -2.30 -6.81 -20.81
CA GLY A 123 -1.50 -5.58 -20.98
C GLY A 123 -1.50 -4.65 -19.77
N ALA A 124 -1.97 -5.09 -18.61
CA ALA A 124 -1.81 -4.35 -17.36
C ALA A 124 -0.33 -4.22 -16.96
N GLU A 125 0.08 -3.06 -16.49
CA GLU A 125 1.39 -2.82 -15.88
C GLU A 125 1.27 -2.92 -14.36
N CYS A 126 1.88 -3.94 -13.77
CA CYS A 126 1.73 -4.25 -12.34
C CYS A 126 3.10 -4.26 -11.67
N GLU A 127 3.39 -3.23 -10.89
CA GLU A 127 4.69 -3.02 -10.28
C GLU A 127 4.54 -2.80 -8.77
N TRP A 128 5.59 -3.09 -8.02
CA TRP A 128 5.64 -2.80 -6.59
C TRP A 128 7.05 -2.44 -6.17
N LYS A 129 7.17 -1.72 -5.05
CA LYS A 129 8.46 -1.46 -4.41
C LYS A 129 8.31 -1.44 -2.90
N LYS A 130 9.36 -1.91 -2.21
CA LYS A 130 9.45 -1.82 -0.75
C LYS A 130 9.77 -0.40 -0.31
N ILE A 131 9.08 0.08 0.72
CA ILE A 131 9.32 1.34 1.42
C ILE A 131 9.88 1.02 2.81
N PRO A 132 11.20 1.17 3.04
CA PRO A 132 11.82 0.79 4.30
C PRO A 132 11.15 1.47 5.51
N GLY A 133 10.76 0.65 6.49
CA GLY A 133 10.13 1.11 7.73
C GLY A 133 8.65 1.50 7.62
N VAL A 134 8.02 1.31 6.46
CA VAL A 134 6.60 1.67 6.24
C VAL A 134 5.78 0.49 5.72
N GLY A 135 6.22 -0.16 4.64
CA GLY A 135 5.47 -1.19 3.94
C GLY A 135 5.85 -1.22 2.46
N GLU A 136 4.86 -1.26 1.56
CA GLU A 136 5.06 -1.34 0.12
C GLU A 136 4.16 -0.38 -0.65
N ASP A 137 4.68 0.15 -1.75
CA ASP A 137 3.90 0.85 -2.77
C ASP A 137 3.61 -0.10 -3.93
N PHE A 138 2.37 -0.12 -4.39
CA PHE A 138 1.89 -0.87 -5.54
C PHE A 138 1.45 0.10 -6.65
N PHE A 139 1.74 -0.21 -7.91
CA PHE A 139 1.41 0.60 -9.07
C PHE A 139 0.64 -0.23 -10.09
N VAL A 140 -0.49 0.30 -10.57
CA VAL A 140 -1.36 -0.35 -11.58
C VAL A 140 -1.59 0.58 -12.77
N GLY A 141 -1.51 0.08 -14.00
CA GLY A 141 -1.64 0.89 -15.23
C GLY A 141 -2.06 0.10 -16.46
#